data_AF-A0A7J2IEF0-F1
#
_entry.id   AF-A0A7J2IEF0-F1
#
_cell.length_a   1.000
_cell.length_b   1.000
_cell.length_c   1.000
_cell.angle_alpha   90.00
_cell.angle_beta   90.00
_cell.angle_gamma   90.00
#
_symmetry.space_group_name_H-M   'P 1'
#
loop_
_entity.id
_entity.type
_entity.pdbx_description
1 polymer ?
#
loop_
_entity_poly.entity_id
_entity_poly.type
_entity_poly.pdbx_seq_one_letter_code
_entity_poly.pdbx_strand_id
1 'polypeptide(L)'
;MIRRRGIHIRERILIVIELRRGEFTRSVARRFGFSQGKVIYWKHRFEKEGLEGLRTRARSGKPRKLSDESIAEIKEKLESSPYGWETKSVREMIYYR
;
A
#
# COMPACT_ATOMS: atom_id res chain seq x y z
N MET A 1 -10.58 -21.96 -5.75
CA MET A 1 -10.14 -21.38 -4.45
C MET A 1 -10.26 -19.86 -4.53
N ILE A 2 -11.28 -19.26 -3.90
CA ILE A 2 -11.62 -17.83 -4.09
C ILE A 2 -10.57 -16.96 -3.42
N ARG A 3 -9.72 -16.32 -4.22
CA ARG A 3 -8.72 -15.35 -3.78
C ARG A 3 -9.42 -14.03 -3.44
N ARG A 4 -9.94 -13.91 -2.21
CA ARG A 4 -10.47 -12.64 -1.68
C ARG A 4 -9.33 -11.59 -1.69
N ARG A 5 -9.39 -10.65 -2.64
CA ARG A 5 -8.39 -9.59 -2.81
C ARG A 5 -8.47 -8.61 -1.64
N GLY A 6 -7.39 -8.52 -0.87
CA GLY A 6 -7.22 -7.52 0.19
C GLY A 6 -7.94 -7.90 1.48
N ILE A 7 -7.21 -7.95 2.60
CA ILE A 7 -7.86 -8.06 3.91
C ILE A 7 -8.58 -6.74 4.17
N HIS A 8 -9.91 -6.78 4.33
CA HIS A 8 -10.69 -5.62 4.73
C HIS A 8 -10.50 -5.36 6.23
N ILE A 9 -10.54 -4.10 6.66
CA ILE A 9 -10.36 -3.71 8.07
C ILE A 9 -11.25 -4.52 9.02
N ARG A 10 -12.48 -4.85 8.58
CA ARG A 10 -13.42 -5.74 9.26
C ARG A 10 -12.79 -7.08 9.67
N GLU A 11 -12.09 -7.76 8.76
CA GLU A 11 -11.49 -9.06 9.05
C GLU A 11 -10.38 -8.96 10.10
N ARG A 12 -9.61 -7.86 10.09
CA ARG A 12 -8.56 -7.60 11.09
C ARG A 12 -9.17 -7.35 12.47
N ILE A 13 -10.27 -6.61 12.52
CA ILE A 13 -11.02 -6.38 13.76
C ILE A 13 -11.56 -7.70 14.30
N LEU A 14 -12.17 -8.54 13.45
CA LEU A 14 -12.69 -9.84 13.86
C LEU A 14 -11.58 -10.78 14.36
N ILE A 15 -10.40 -10.79 13.73
CA ILE A 15 -9.22 -11.50 14.24
C ILE A 15 -8.91 -11.06 15.67
N VAL A 16 -8.83 -9.75 15.92
CA VAL A 16 -8.50 -9.22 17.25
C VAL A 16 -9.56 -9.60 18.29
N ILE A 17 -10.84 -9.54 17.93
CA ILE A 17 -11.94 -9.96 18.83
C ILE A 17 -11.79 -11.42 19.23
N GLU A 18 -11.56 -12.31 18.27
CA GLU A 18 -11.40 -13.76 18.55
C GLU A 18 -10.18 -14.03 19.42
N LEU A 19 -9.04 -13.37 19.15
CA LEU A 19 -7.84 -13.48 19.99
C LEU A 19 -8.09 -12.97 21.41
N ARG A 20 -8.85 -11.89 21.58
CA ARG A 20 -9.24 -11.33 22.89
C ARG A 20 -10.20 -12.24 23.66
N ARG A 21 -10.91 -13.13 22.98
CA ARG A 21 -11.73 -14.20 23.57
C ARG A 21 -10.90 -15.42 24.01
N GLY A 22 -9.59 -15.41 23.79
CA GLY A 22 -8.69 -16.51 24.16
C GLY A 22 -8.45 -17.53 23.05
N GLU A 23 -8.95 -17.30 21.83
CA GLU A 23 -8.72 -18.20 20.71
C GLU A 23 -7.25 -18.26 20.31
N PHE A 24 -6.79 -19.45 19.94
CA PHE A 24 -5.43 -19.65 19.48
C PHE A 24 -5.21 -19.07 18.09
N THR A 25 -4.05 -18.45 17.87
CA THR A 25 -3.68 -17.84 16.57
C THR A 25 -3.80 -18.81 15.39
N ARG A 26 -3.54 -20.11 15.60
CA ARG A 26 -3.69 -21.15 14.57
C ARG A 26 -5.15 -21.42 14.19
N SER A 27 -6.03 -21.47 15.18
CA SER A 27 -7.48 -21.65 14.98
C SER A 27 -8.08 -20.46 14.24
N VAL A 28 -7.74 -19.24 14.68
CA VAL A 28 -8.15 -18.00 14.00
C VAL A 28 -7.62 -17.97 12.57
N ALA A 29 -6.35 -18.30 12.35
CA ALA A 29 -5.76 -18.34 11.01
C ALA A 29 -6.53 -19.27 10.06
N ARG A 30 -6.87 -20.50 10.52
CA ARG A 30 -7.66 -21.45 9.75
C ARG A 30 -9.07 -20.92 9.45
N ARG A 31 -9.74 -20.32 10.45
CA ARG A 31 -11.10 -19.77 10.32
C ARG A 31 -11.19 -18.66 9.27
N PHE A 32 -10.18 -17.79 9.22
CA PHE A 32 -10.13 -16.65 8.28
C PHE A 32 -9.37 -16.94 6.98
N GLY A 33 -8.83 -18.16 6.80
CA GLY A 33 -8.07 -18.52 5.60
C GLY A 33 -6.74 -17.76 5.46
N PHE A 34 -6.10 -17.43 6.58
CA PHE A 34 -4.81 -16.74 6.63
C PHE A 34 -3.70 -17.65 7.12
N SER A 35 -2.45 -17.25 6.84
CA SER A 35 -1.31 -17.86 7.53
C SER A 35 -1.29 -17.41 9.00
N GLN A 36 -0.80 -18.28 9.88
CA GLN A 36 -0.63 -17.95 11.30
C GLN A 36 0.24 -16.69 11.49
N GLY A 37 1.32 -16.55 10.71
CA GLY A 37 2.17 -15.35 10.74
C GLY A 37 1.41 -14.05 10.44
N LYS A 38 0.39 -14.09 9.57
CA LYS A 38 -0.46 -12.93 9.27
C LYS A 38 -1.36 -12.55 10.44
N VAL A 39 -1.88 -13.54 11.17
CA VAL A 39 -2.65 -13.31 12.41
C VAL A 39 -1.75 -12.72 13.49
N ILE A 40 -0.55 -13.27 13.69
CA ILE A 40 0.44 -12.74 14.65
C ILE A 40 0.83 -11.31 14.29
N TYR A 41 1.05 -11.01 13.01
CA TYR A 41 1.33 -9.66 12.54
C TYR A 41 0.24 -8.66 12.94
N TRP A 42 -1.03 -8.99 12.72
CA TRP A 42 -2.15 -8.11 13.10
C TRP A 42 -2.31 -8.01 14.61
N LYS A 43 -2.07 -9.09 15.35
CA LYS A 43 -2.05 -9.09 16.82
C LYS A 43 -1.03 -8.07 17.34
N HIS A 44 0.25 -8.18 16.92
CA HIS A 44 1.30 -7.26 17.37
C HIS A 44 1.03 -5.81 16.95
N ARG A 45 0.51 -5.60 15.73
CA ARG A 45 0.12 -4.25 15.26
C ARG A 45 -0.97 -3.65 16.13
N PHE A 46 -1.98 -4.43 16.51
CA PHE A 46 -3.04 -3.98 17.41
C PHE A 46 -2.51 -3.70 18.83
N GLU A 47 -1.66 -4.57 19.37
CA GLU A 47 -1.07 -4.38 20.71
C GLU A 47 -0.22 -3.11 20.78
N LYS A 48 0.45 -2.73 19.68
CA LYS A 48 1.29 -1.54 19.60
C LYS A 48 0.53 -0.25 19.30
N GLU A 49 -0.46 -0.30 18.41
CA GLU A 49 -1.05 0.89 17.77
C GLU A 49 -2.59 0.94 17.88
N GLY A 50 -3.20 -0.01 18.60
CA GLY A 50 -4.65 -0.12 18.74
C GLY A 50 -5.35 -0.31 17.39
N LEU A 51 -6.53 0.32 17.25
CA LEU A 51 -7.33 0.26 16.04
C LEU A 51 -6.65 0.92 14.82
N GLU A 52 -5.84 1.96 15.04
CA GLU A 52 -5.05 2.59 13.97
C GLU A 52 -4.08 1.60 13.34
N GLY A 53 -3.51 0.71 14.17
CA GLY A 53 -2.64 -0.38 13.73
C GLY A 53 -3.27 -1.32 12.70
N LEU A 54 -4.61 -1.42 12.68
CA LEU A 54 -5.34 -2.28 11.76
C LEU A 54 -5.65 -1.62 10.41
N ARG A 55 -5.45 -0.30 10.27
CA ARG A 55 -5.66 0.39 8.98
C ARG A 55 -4.61 -0.02 7.96
N THR A 56 -5.02 0.00 6.69
CA THR A 56 -4.07 -0.13 5.58
C THR A 56 -3.20 1.11 5.56
N ARG A 57 -1.89 0.93 5.72
CA ARG A 57 -0.93 2.04 5.60
C ARG A 57 -0.80 2.44 4.14
N ALA A 58 -0.62 3.74 3.92
CA ALA A 58 -0.16 4.24 2.63
C ALA A 58 1.14 3.50 2.27
N ARG A 59 1.18 2.91 1.07
CA ARG A 59 2.44 2.38 0.54
C ARG A 59 3.21 3.59 0.05
N SER A 60 4.39 3.85 0.63
CA SER A 60 5.38 4.67 -0.07
C SER A 60 5.66 3.92 -1.36
N GLY A 61 5.14 4.42 -2.48
CA GLY A 61 5.49 3.89 -3.79
C GLY A 61 7.01 3.94 -3.97
N LYS A 62 7.49 3.50 -5.14
CA LYS A 62 8.88 3.75 -5.49
C LYS A 62 9.16 5.26 -5.32
N PRO A 63 10.21 5.66 -4.58
CA PRO A 63 10.56 7.07 -4.44
C PRO A 63 10.62 7.72 -5.82
N ARG A 64 10.07 8.94 -5.93
CA ARG A 64 10.11 9.70 -7.18
C ARG A 64 11.58 9.91 -7.55
N LYS A 65 11.92 9.66 -8.81
CA LYS A 65 13.29 9.88 -9.33
C LYS A 65 13.54 11.33 -9.74
N LEU A 66 12.47 12.06 -10.08
CA LEU A 66 12.54 13.44 -10.52
C LEU A 66 12.43 14.37 -9.31
N SER A 67 13.26 15.41 -9.29
CA SER A 67 13.13 16.52 -8.35
C SER A 67 11.95 17.42 -8.74
N ASP A 68 11.46 18.24 -7.80
CA ASP A 68 10.35 19.15 -8.07
C ASP A 68 10.72 20.20 -9.14
N GLU A 69 11.98 20.63 -9.19
CA GLU A 69 12.51 21.53 -10.22
C GLU A 69 12.51 20.87 -11.60
N SER A 70 12.87 19.58 -11.67
CA SER A 70 12.85 18.82 -12.92
C SER A 70 11.43 18.63 -13.44
N ILE A 71 10.48 18.41 -12.54
CA ILE A 71 9.05 18.31 -12.87
C ILE A 71 8.55 19.66 -13.40
N ALA A 72 8.90 20.77 -12.75
CA ALA A 72 8.51 22.11 -13.18
C ALA A 72 9.03 22.44 -14.59
N GLU A 73 10.31 22.19 -14.88
CA GLU A 73 10.88 22.44 -16.21
C GLU A 73 10.23 21.57 -17.29
N ILE A 74 10.02 20.27 -17.01
CA ILE A 74 9.34 19.38 -17.96
C ILE A 74 7.93 19.91 -18.23
N LYS A 75 7.20 20.32 -17.19
CA LYS A 75 5.84 20.84 -17.33
C LYS A 75 5.80 22.10 -18.21
N GLU A 76 6.70 23.05 -17.98
CA GLU A 76 6.83 24.27 -18.79
C GLU A 76 7.13 23.94 -20.26
N LYS A 77 8.06 23.02 -20.52
CA LYS A 77 8.37 22.54 -21.88
C LYS A 77 7.17 21.89 -22.58
N LEU A 78 6.33 21.19 -21.84
CA LEU A 78 5.14 20.54 -22.39
C LEU A 78 4.01 21.53 -22.69
N GLU A 79 3.85 22.54 -21.84
CA GLU A 79 2.84 23.60 -22.01
C GLU A 79 3.22 24.58 -23.12
N SER A 80 4.52 24.83 -23.33
CA SER A 80 5.02 25.73 -24.38
C SER A 80 5.11 25.09 -25.77
N SER A 81 4.85 23.78 -25.91
CA SER A 81 4.96 23.09 -27.20
C SER A 81 3.74 23.35 -28.09
N PRO A 82 3.88 24.07 -29.22
CA PRO A 82 2.74 24.42 -30.09
C PRO A 82 2.16 23.21 -30.84
N TYR A 83 2.89 22.10 -30.92
CA TYR A 83 2.47 20.88 -31.62
C TYR A 83 2.12 19.73 -30.65
N GLY A 84 2.03 20.00 -29.35
CA GLY A 84 1.85 18.98 -28.33
C GLY A 84 3.13 18.19 -28.03
N TRP A 85 2.99 16.99 -27.44
CA TRP A 85 4.14 16.19 -27.03
C TRP A 85 3.94 14.71 -27.33
N GLU A 86 5.06 14.05 -27.66
CA GLU A 86 5.11 12.61 -27.84
C GLU A 86 5.68 11.93 -26.59
N THR A 87 5.23 10.71 -26.30
CA THR A 87 5.73 9.91 -25.17
C THR A 87 7.25 9.71 -25.25
N LYS A 88 7.81 9.61 -26.46
CA LYS A 88 9.26 9.47 -26.67
C LYS A 88 10.01 10.72 -26.20
N SER A 89 9.57 11.91 -26.59
CA SER A 89 10.20 13.18 -26.20
C SER A 89 10.14 13.41 -24.69
N VAL A 90 9.00 13.14 -24.05
CA VAL A 90 8.87 13.23 -22.58
C VAL A 90 9.81 12.26 -21.88
N ARG A 91 9.92 11.03 -22.39
CA ARG A 91 10.86 10.04 -21.86
C ARG A 91 12.29 10.55 -21.97
N GLU A 92 12.67 11.14 -23.10
CA GLU A 92 14.01 11.68 -23.27
C GLU A 92 14.30 12.80 -22.26
N MET A 93 13.35 13.71 -22.02
CA MET A 93 13.46 14.76 -21.00
C MET A 93 13.61 14.19 -19.57
N ILE A 94 13.03 13.03 -19.28
CA ILE A 94 13.10 12.39 -17.95
C ILE A 94 14.43 11.65 -17.74
N TYR A 95 15.00 11.04 -18.78
CA TYR A 95 16.13 10.12 -18.66
C TYR A 95 17.47 10.65 -19.18
N TYR A 96 17.46 11.64 -20.08
CA TYR A 96 18.66 12.18 -20.74
C TYR A 96 18.83 13.69 -20.52
N ARG A 97 18.25 14.22 -19.44
CA ARG A 97 18.54 15.56 -18.92
C ARG A 97 19.95 15.61 -18.33
#